data_AF-A0A352NY20-F1
#
_entry.id   AF-A0A352NY20-F1
#
_cell.length_a   1.000
_cell.length_b   1.000
_cell.length_c   1.000
_cell.angle_alpha   90.00
_cell.angle_beta   90.00
_cell.angle_gamma   90.00
#
_symmetry.space_group_name_H-M   'P 1'
#
loop_
_entity.id
_entity.type
_entity.pdbx_description
1 polymer ?
#
loop_
_entity_poly.entity_id
_entity_poly.type
_entity_poly.pdbx_seq_one_letter_code
_entity_poly.pdbx_strand_id
1 'polypeptide(L)'
;MYCSSIESYFIRYLQSKGIIVVKRFGDKVKREDLTLNEIENQIFTISEFHVKTLGYTGVMNKRLNNNIGKTVEQYKIYNRRLKKDIGMIKRLRDKNTFQKKINEVGEKYLTRAEKCLNNIYEHHYIDLILRSMGRIEMCLKNTYFDNLRRDKNGNIEVADIKGCCYNMVEMDALYFLNKLKRKNTKVDFNRIVSDFCKYENLDNDSAEFILSILSYPRQFMRCYSRYRYHTRDWDEEEYLMKLNKSIEEDGDSLI
;
A
#
# COMPACT_ATOMS: atom_id res chain seq x y z
N MET A 1 -22.07 -12.82 -33.44
CA MET A 1 -20.67 -12.37 -33.36
C MET A 1 -20.57 -11.12 -32.49
N TYR A 2 -20.71 -11.21 -31.15
CA TYR A 2 -20.42 -10.09 -30.23
C TYR A 2 -20.28 -10.65 -28.79
N CYS A 3 -19.04 -10.82 -28.33
CA CYS A 3 -18.69 -10.85 -26.90
C CYS A 3 -17.16 -10.73 -26.77
N SER A 4 -16.57 -9.63 -27.25
CA SER A 4 -15.25 -9.26 -26.75
C SER A 4 -15.46 -8.75 -25.33
N SER A 5 -15.07 -9.53 -24.32
CA SER A 5 -15.20 -9.13 -22.91
C SER A 5 -14.58 -7.76 -22.70
N ILE A 6 -15.16 -6.90 -21.86
CA ILE A 6 -14.66 -5.53 -21.65
C ILE A 6 -13.20 -5.50 -21.13
N GLU A 7 -12.79 -6.56 -20.43
CA GLU A 7 -11.39 -6.83 -20.07
C GLU A 7 -10.46 -6.82 -21.30
N SER A 8 -10.95 -7.27 -22.46
CA SER A 8 -10.22 -7.18 -23.73
C SER A 8 -9.95 -5.75 -24.18
N TYR A 9 -10.79 -4.75 -23.85
CA TYR A 9 -10.51 -3.34 -24.21
C TYR A 9 -9.36 -2.78 -23.37
N PHE A 10 -9.33 -3.08 -22.08
CA PHE A 10 -8.22 -2.62 -21.23
C PHE A 10 -6.92 -3.36 -21.56
N ILE A 11 -6.98 -4.67 -21.84
CA ILE A 11 -5.82 -5.42 -22.35
C ILE A 11 -5.31 -4.80 -23.66
N ARG A 12 -6.20 -4.49 -24.61
CA ARG A 12 -5.82 -3.81 -25.87
C ARG A 12 -5.22 -2.44 -25.62
N TYR A 13 -5.75 -1.68 -24.66
CA TYR A 13 -5.17 -0.40 -24.26
C TYR A 13 -3.74 -0.59 -23.73
N LEU A 14 -3.53 -1.50 -22.78
CA LEU A 14 -2.21 -1.82 -22.24
C LEU A 14 -1.24 -2.26 -23.35
N GLN A 15 -1.67 -3.13 -24.26
CA GLN A 15 -0.89 -3.56 -25.42
C GLN A 15 -0.53 -2.39 -26.34
N SER A 16 -1.46 -1.46 -26.59
CA SER A 16 -1.20 -0.24 -27.36
C SER A 16 -0.18 0.70 -26.70
N LYS A 17 0.06 0.54 -25.40
CA LYS A 17 1.07 1.27 -24.61
C LYS A 17 2.38 0.47 -24.44
N GLY A 18 2.50 -0.68 -25.10
CA GLY A 18 3.64 -1.58 -25.02
C GLY A 18 3.74 -2.29 -23.66
N ILE A 19 2.59 -2.60 -23.05
CA ILE A 19 2.48 -3.43 -21.84
C ILE A 19 1.86 -4.77 -22.23
N ILE A 20 2.57 -5.86 -21.95
CA ILE A 20 2.17 -7.20 -22.34
C ILE A 20 1.43 -7.85 -21.17
N VAL A 21 0.16 -8.19 -21.37
CA VAL A 21 -0.61 -8.94 -20.37
C VAL A 21 -0.38 -10.43 -20.59
N VAL A 22 0.20 -11.11 -19.60
CA VAL A 22 0.52 -12.54 -19.64
C VAL A 22 -0.39 -13.33 -18.69
N LYS A 23 -0.62 -14.62 -18.96
CA LYS A 23 -1.45 -15.45 -18.07
C LYS A 23 -0.75 -15.80 -16.76
N ARG A 24 0.58 -15.97 -16.80
CA ARG A 24 1.46 -16.27 -15.68
C ARG A 24 2.90 -16.03 -16.09
N PHE A 25 3.75 -15.76 -15.12
CA PHE A 25 5.19 -15.83 -15.31
C PHE A 25 5.67 -17.28 -15.28
N GLY A 26 6.61 -17.62 -16.17
CA GLY A 26 7.18 -18.97 -16.26
C GLY A 26 8.11 -19.33 -15.10
N ASP A 27 8.55 -18.32 -14.37
CA ASP A 27 9.54 -18.33 -13.32
C ASP A 27 9.07 -17.44 -12.15
N LYS A 28 9.56 -17.75 -10.94
CA LYS A 28 9.28 -16.96 -9.74
C LYS A 28 10.58 -16.38 -9.22
N VAL A 29 10.58 -15.08 -8.93
CA VAL A 29 11.68 -14.44 -8.20
C VAL A 29 11.70 -15.00 -6.79
N LYS A 30 12.81 -15.65 -6.41
CA LYS A 30 13.01 -16.15 -5.04
C LYS A 30 13.45 -15.00 -4.14
N ARG A 31 13.15 -15.12 -2.84
CA ARG A 31 13.43 -14.08 -1.84
C ARG A 31 14.93 -13.85 -1.63
N GLU A 32 15.72 -14.92 -1.69
CA GLU A 32 17.17 -14.90 -1.44
C GLU A 32 17.94 -14.14 -2.53
N ASP A 33 17.31 -13.97 -3.70
CA ASP A 33 17.94 -13.36 -4.86
C ASP A 33 17.73 -11.84 -4.91
N LEU A 34 16.90 -11.26 -4.02
CA LEU A 34 16.51 -9.85 -4.06
C LEU A 34 17.66 -8.89 -3.70
N THR A 35 18.29 -8.35 -4.74
CA THR A 35 19.32 -7.33 -4.69
C THR A 35 18.74 -5.92 -4.63
N LEU A 36 19.55 -4.94 -4.18
CA LEU A 36 19.16 -3.51 -4.22
C LEU A 36 18.83 -3.06 -5.65
N ASN A 37 19.62 -3.50 -6.63
CA ASN A 37 19.42 -3.16 -8.04
C ASN A 37 18.06 -3.66 -8.56
N GLU A 38 17.59 -4.85 -8.16
CA GLU A 38 16.26 -5.33 -8.55
C GLU A 38 15.13 -4.53 -7.89
N ILE A 39 15.33 -4.05 -6.66
CA ILE A 39 14.37 -3.20 -5.96
C ILE A 39 14.27 -1.83 -6.65
N GLU A 40 15.40 -1.22 -6.99
CA GLU A 40 15.45 0.04 -7.74
C GLU A 40 14.84 -0.12 -9.15
N ASN A 41 15.18 -1.19 -9.86
CA ASN A 41 14.59 -1.51 -11.16
C ASN A 41 13.08 -1.76 -11.08
N GLN A 42 12.59 -2.35 -10.00
CA GLN A 42 11.15 -2.56 -9.82
C GLN A 42 10.43 -1.23 -9.62
N ILE A 43 10.99 -0.33 -8.82
CA ILE A 43 10.45 1.02 -8.62
C ILE A 43 10.41 1.80 -9.93
N PHE A 44 11.47 1.72 -10.72
CA PHE A 44 11.50 2.29 -12.06
C PHE A 44 10.44 1.66 -12.99
N THR A 45 10.26 0.33 -12.92
CA THR A 45 9.24 -0.40 -13.71
C THR A 45 7.81 -0.01 -13.32
N ILE A 46 7.54 0.22 -12.03
CA ILE A 46 6.27 0.76 -11.55
C ILE A 46 6.04 2.14 -12.18
N SER A 47 7.06 3.00 -12.18
CA SER A 47 6.93 4.34 -12.75
C SER A 47 6.69 4.35 -14.26
N GLU A 48 7.41 3.53 -15.01
CA GLU A 48 7.14 3.39 -16.45
C GLU A 48 5.72 2.85 -16.73
N PHE A 49 5.19 1.95 -15.89
CA PHE A 49 3.81 1.51 -16.00
C PHE A 49 2.83 2.68 -15.81
N HIS A 50 3.03 3.54 -14.81
CA HIS A 50 2.19 4.70 -14.58
C HIS A 50 2.23 5.67 -15.77
N VAL A 51 3.43 6.04 -16.23
CA VAL A 51 3.63 6.93 -17.39
C VAL A 51 2.91 6.40 -18.63
N LYS A 52 3.05 5.10 -18.92
CA LYS A 52 2.41 4.46 -20.08
C LYS A 52 0.89 4.42 -19.99
N THR A 53 0.33 4.38 -18.78
CA THR A 53 -1.10 4.19 -18.57
C THR A 53 -1.87 5.46 -18.21
N LEU A 54 -1.16 6.55 -17.94
CA LEU A 54 -1.71 7.86 -17.60
C LEU A 54 -2.81 8.32 -18.56
N GLY A 55 -3.87 8.94 -18.03
CA GLY A 55 -4.94 9.51 -18.85
C GLY A 55 -5.96 8.49 -19.36
N TYR A 56 -5.90 7.22 -18.93
CA TYR A 56 -6.89 6.23 -19.34
C TYR A 56 -8.28 6.60 -18.79
N THR A 57 -9.25 6.81 -19.69
CA THR A 57 -10.65 7.11 -19.34
C THR A 57 -11.63 6.02 -19.77
N GLY A 58 -11.12 4.89 -20.26
CA GLY A 58 -11.94 3.80 -20.79
C GLY A 58 -12.68 2.98 -19.73
N VAL A 59 -13.58 2.12 -20.19
CA VAL A 59 -14.46 1.29 -19.33
C VAL A 59 -13.80 -0.07 -19.09
N MET A 60 -13.53 -0.42 -17.84
CA MET A 60 -13.43 -1.81 -17.36
C MET A 60 -14.79 -2.28 -16.84
N ASN A 61 -15.04 -3.60 -16.79
CA ASN A 61 -16.31 -4.19 -16.37
C ASN A 61 -16.66 -3.72 -14.93
N LYS A 62 -17.59 -2.74 -14.82
CA LYS A 62 -17.72 -1.76 -13.71
C LYS A 62 -16.58 -0.73 -13.77
N ARG A 63 -16.91 0.57 -13.89
CA ARG A 63 -15.95 1.70 -13.89
C ARG A 63 -14.78 1.39 -12.98
N LEU A 64 -13.54 1.50 -13.47
CA LEU A 64 -12.32 1.37 -12.66
C LEU A 64 -12.57 1.99 -11.29
N ASN A 65 -12.39 1.19 -10.24
CA ASN A 65 -12.69 1.66 -8.90
C ASN A 65 -11.87 2.93 -8.63
N ASN A 66 -12.50 3.96 -8.08
CA ASN A 66 -11.76 5.10 -7.53
C ASN A 66 -11.43 4.79 -6.06
N ASN A 67 -10.14 4.72 -5.73
CA ASN A 67 -9.64 4.42 -4.40
C ASN A 67 -8.92 5.61 -3.73
N ILE A 68 -8.92 6.78 -4.37
CA ILE A 68 -8.36 8.02 -3.84
C ILE A 68 -9.00 8.31 -2.47
N GLY A 69 -8.20 8.77 -1.51
CA GLY A 69 -8.69 9.11 -0.17
C GLY A 69 -8.91 7.94 0.80
N LYS A 70 -9.30 6.77 0.29
CA LYS A 70 -9.84 5.67 1.13
C LYS A 70 -8.88 5.20 2.23
N THR A 71 -7.58 5.11 1.94
CA THR A 71 -6.58 4.65 2.91
C THR A 71 -6.46 5.61 4.09
N VAL A 72 -6.33 6.91 3.82
CA VAL A 72 -6.18 7.94 4.86
C VAL A 72 -7.45 8.07 5.70
N GLU A 73 -8.63 8.01 5.08
CA GLU A 73 -9.90 8.01 5.80
C GLU A 73 -10.04 6.78 6.71
N GLN A 74 -9.62 5.60 6.24
CA GLN A 74 -9.62 4.40 7.06
C GLN A 74 -8.68 4.53 8.27
N TYR A 75 -7.54 5.21 8.12
CA TYR A 75 -6.59 5.47 9.20
C TYR A 75 -7.16 6.44 10.25
N LYS A 76 -7.84 7.51 9.82
CA LYS A 76 -8.58 8.39 10.75
C LYS A 76 -9.57 7.61 11.61
N ILE A 77 -10.31 6.70 10.98
CA ILE A 77 -11.28 5.84 11.67
C ILE A 77 -10.57 4.94 12.69
N TYR A 78 -9.45 4.32 12.32
CA TYR A 78 -8.67 3.49 13.25
C TYR A 78 -8.15 4.29 14.44
N ASN A 79 -7.54 5.46 14.21
CA ASN A 79 -7.00 6.31 15.27
C ASN A 79 -8.11 6.72 16.25
N ARG A 80 -9.25 7.22 15.75
CA ARG A 80 -10.39 7.62 16.59
C ARG A 80 -10.90 6.47 17.45
N ARG A 81 -10.99 5.27 16.88
CA ARG A 81 -11.45 4.06 17.57
C ARG A 81 -10.49 3.64 18.68
N LEU A 82 -9.20 3.53 18.36
CA LEU A 82 -8.19 3.15 19.33
C LEU A 82 -8.09 4.18 20.47
N LYS A 83 -8.10 5.48 20.15
CA LYS A 83 -8.09 6.57 21.13
C LYS A 83 -9.22 6.47 22.15
N LYS A 84 -10.44 6.24 21.67
CA LYS A 84 -11.61 6.05 22.53
C LYS A 84 -11.42 4.84 23.45
N ASP A 85 -10.96 3.73 22.90
CA ASP A 85 -10.92 2.47 23.63
C ASP A 85 -9.75 2.37 24.60
N ILE A 86 -8.59 2.96 24.32
CA ILE A 86 -7.45 2.99 25.26
C ILE A 86 -7.90 3.56 26.61
N GLY A 87 -8.65 4.67 26.59
CA GLY A 87 -9.19 5.26 27.81
C GLY A 87 -10.14 4.34 28.58
N MET A 88 -10.93 3.53 27.85
CA MET A 88 -11.83 2.53 28.46
C MET A 88 -11.05 1.35 29.02
N ILE A 89 -10.15 0.77 28.22
CA ILE A 89 -9.34 -0.39 28.59
C ILE A 89 -8.53 -0.05 29.84
N LYS A 90 -7.89 1.12 29.92
CA LYS A 90 -7.12 1.54 31.10
C LYS A 90 -7.90 1.40 32.41
N ARG A 91 -9.20 1.74 32.40
CA ARG A 91 -10.09 1.75 33.57
C ARG A 91 -10.67 0.37 33.93
N LEU A 92 -10.54 -0.65 33.08
CA LEU A 92 -11.03 -2.00 33.38
C LEU A 92 -10.26 -2.59 34.58
N ARG A 93 -10.99 -3.20 35.53
CA ARG A 93 -10.37 -3.92 36.67
C ARG A 93 -9.78 -5.24 36.18
N ASP A 94 -10.60 -6.05 35.53
CA ASP A 94 -10.21 -7.36 35.00
C ASP A 94 -9.94 -7.24 33.50
N LYS A 95 -8.65 -7.25 33.16
CA LYS A 95 -8.18 -7.20 31.77
C LYS A 95 -7.78 -8.59 31.32
N ASN A 96 -8.22 -8.95 30.13
CA ASN A 96 -7.69 -10.13 29.47
C ASN A 96 -6.25 -9.86 28.95
N THR A 97 -5.52 -10.89 28.55
CA THR A 97 -4.12 -10.80 28.12
C THR A 97 -3.94 -9.88 26.91
N PHE A 98 -4.85 -9.93 25.94
CA PHE A 98 -4.83 -9.02 24.80
C PHE A 98 -4.99 -7.55 25.24
N GLN A 99 -5.97 -7.26 26.09
CA GLN A 99 -6.23 -5.93 26.64
C GLN A 99 -5.06 -5.43 27.49
N LYS A 100 -4.43 -6.30 28.29
CA LYS A 100 -3.19 -5.98 29.01
C LYS A 100 -2.10 -5.53 28.02
N LYS A 101 -1.94 -6.24 26.90
CA LYS A 101 -0.98 -5.86 25.86
C LYS A 101 -1.33 -4.52 25.20
N ILE A 102 -2.60 -4.27 24.89
CA ILE A 102 -3.05 -2.96 24.37
C ILE A 102 -2.81 -1.85 25.39
N ASN A 103 -2.98 -2.11 26.68
CA ASN A 103 -2.68 -1.15 27.73
C ASN A 103 -1.19 -0.79 27.80
N GLU A 104 -0.32 -1.76 27.53
CA GLU A 104 1.15 -1.61 27.52
C GLU A 104 1.61 -0.78 26.31
N VAL A 105 1.14 -1.10 25.11
CA VAL A 105 1.71 -0.54 23.86
C VAL A 105 0.79 0.43 23.12
N GLY A 106 -0.50 0.46 23.45
CA GLY A 106 -1.53 1.12 22.66
C GLY A 106 -1.30 2.62 22.49
N GLU A 107 -0.88 3.32 23.54
CA GLU A 107 -0.62 4.77 23.46
C GLU A 107 0.56 5.08 22.55
N LYS A 108 1.66 4.32 22.64
CA LYS A 108 2.82 4.47 21.75
C LYS A 108 2.38 4.38 20.28
N TYR A 109 1.57 3.38 19.95
CA TYR A 109 1.09 3.15 18.59
C TYR A 109 0.05 4.18 18.14
N LEU A 110 -0.81 4.65 19.03
CA LEU A 110 -1.73 5.75 18.74
C LEU A 110 -0.96 7.04 18.44
N THR A 111 0.00 7.42 19.28
CA THR A 111 0.82 8.62 19.08
C THR A 111 1.56 8.57 17.75
N ARG A 112 2.19 7.42 17.42
CA ARG A 112 2.81 7.21 16.11
C ARG A 112 1.82 7.39 14.96
N ALA A 113 0.64 6.79 15.08
CA ALA A 113 -0.39 6.86 14.05
C ALA A 113 -0.96 8.28 13.87
N GLU A 114 -1.10 9.05 14.95
CA GLU A 114 -1.52 10.45 14.90
C GLU A 114 -0.43 11.32 14.26
N LYS A 115 0.85 11.11 14.61
CA LYS A 115 1.99 11.79 13.95
C LYS A 115 2.01 11.56 12.44
N CYS A 116 1.80 10.31 11.99
CA CYS A 116 1.74 9.99 10.57
C CYS A 116 0.59 10.70 9.84
N LEU A 117 -0.60 10.78 10.45
CA LEU A 117 -1.72 11.50 9.85
C LEU A 117 -1.47 13.00 9.81
N ASN A 118 -0.91 13.58 10.87
CA ASN A 118 -0.59 15.01 10.90
C ASN A 118 0.42 15.36 9.81
N ASN A 119 1.51 14.58 9.68
CA ASN A 119 2.53 14.79 8.64
C ASN A 119 1.92 14.75 7.23
N ILE A 120 0.98 13.83 6.96
CA ILE A 120 0.25 13.78 5.68
C ILE A 120 -0.48 15.10 5.41
N TYR A 121 -1.19 15.65 6.41
CA TYR A 121 -1.94 16.90 6.24
C TYR A 121 -1.07 18.14 6.16
N GLU A 122 0.07 18.15 6.84
CA GLU A 122 1.07 19.23 6.76
C GLU A 122 1.75 19.29 5.38
N HIS A 123 1.80 18.16 4.67
CA HIS A 123 2.38 18.03 3.32
C HIS A 123 1.30 17.94 2.23
N HIS A 124 0.39 18.92 2.22
CA HIS A 124 -0.53 19.22 1.11
C HIS A 124 -1.32 18.02 0.54
N TYR A 125 -1.76 17.09 1.39
CA TYR A 125 -2.47 15.87 0.95
C TYR A 125 -3.64 16.10 -0.01
N ILE A 126 -4.39 17.19 0.18
CA ILE A 126 -5.51 17.52 -0.70
C ILE A 126 -5.01 17.89 -2.10
N ASP A 127 -3.89 18.59 -2.21
CA ASP A 127 -3.31 18.95 -3.50
C ASP A 127 -2.77 17.72 -4.24
N LEU A 128 -2.20 16.74 -3.50
CA LEU A 128 -1.84 15.44 -4.08
C LEU A 128 -3.05 14.69 -4.66
N ILE A 129 -4.20 14.73 -3.96
CA ILE A 129 -5.46 14.18 -4.47
C ILE A 129 -5.90 14.90 -5.75
N LEU A 130 -5.88 16.23 -5.75
CA LEU A 130 -6.31 17.04 -6.89
C LEU A 130 -5.41 16.81 -8.11
N ARG A 131 -4.09 16.74 -7.90
CA ARG A 131 -3.08 16.37 -8.91
C ARG A 131 -3.39 15.02 -9.53
N SER A 132 -3.61 14.00 -8.69
CA SER A 132 -3.93 12.63 -9.14
C SER A 132 -5.21 12.56 -9.96
N MET A 133 -6.25 13.27 -9.52
CA MET A 133 -7.52 13.37 -10.24
C MET A 133 -7.36 14.09 -11.58
N GLY A 134 -6.64 15.22 -11.61
CA GLY A 134 -6.42 16.00 -12.83
C GLY A 134 -5.58 15.26 -13.88
N ARG A 135 -4.61 14.46 -13.42
CA ARG A 135 -3.77 13.61 -14.28
C ARG A 135 -4.43 12.28 -14.67
N ILE A 136 -5.57 11.93 -14.05
CA ILE A 136 -6.27 10.65 -14.23
C ILE A 136 -5.30 9.49 -14.00
N GLU A 137 -4.69 9.50 -12.81
CA GLU A 137 -3.72 8.50 -12.41
C GLU A 137 -4.35 7.15 -12.11
N MET A 138 -3.60 6.10 -12.43
CA MET A 138 -4.01 4.73 -12.24
C MET A 138 -2.91 3.94 -11.56
N CYS A 139 -3.31 3.11 -10.61
CA CYS A 139 -2.46 2.14 -9.93
C CYS A 139 -2.80 0.72 -10.41
N LEU A 140 -1.78 -0.13 -10.52
CA LEU A 140 -1.87 -1.57 -10.72
C LEU A 140 -2.22 -2.33 -9.43
N LYS A 141 -1.90 -1.75 -8.25
CA LYS A 141 -2.10 -2.28 -6.90
C LYS A 141 -1.20 -3.46 -6.52
N ASN A 142 -1.05 -4.46 -7.39
CA ASN A 142 -0.10 -5.55 -7.18
C ASN A 142 1.17 -5.29 -8.01
N THR A 143 2.10 -4.56 -7.42
CA THR A 143 3.32 -4.09 -8.10
C THR A 143 4.55 -4.94 -7.84
N TYR A 144 4.37 -6.13 -7.24
CA TYR A 144 5.50 -7.00 -6.90
C TYR A 144 5.91 -7.88 -8.08
N PHE A 145 7.11 -8.49 -7.99
CA PHE A 145 7.73 -9.28 -9.06
C PHE A 145 6.92 -10.48 -9.57
N ASP A 146 5.96 -10.96 -8.77
CA ASP A 146 5.04 -12.02 -9.15
C ASP A 146 3.88 -11.53 -10.03
N ASN A 147 3.76 -10.21 -10.24
CA ASN A 147 2.72 -9.59 -11.06
C ASN A 147 3.20 -8.58 -12.10
N LEU A 148 4.26 -7.82 -11.83
CA LEU A 148 4.82 -6.79 -12.71
C LEU A 148 6.31 -7.02 -12.85
N ARG A 149 6.81 -7.13 -14.08
CA ARG A 149 8.25 -7.29 -14.36
C ARG A 149 8.62 -6.75 -15.74
N ARG A 150 9.92 -6.75 -16.03
CA ARG A 150 10.44 -6.62 -17.40
C ARG A 150 10.83 -7.96 -17.97
N ASP A 151 10.55 -8.16 -19.25
CA ASP A 151 11.14 -9.25 -20.01
C ASP A 151 12.61 -8.94 -20.37
N LYS A 152 13.29 -9.90 -21.00
CA LYS A 152 14.70 -9.76 -21.43
C LYS A 152 14.93 -8.65 -22.47
N ASN A 153 13.87 -8.21 -23.14
CA ASN A 153 13.89 -7.15 -24.14
C ASN A 153 13.53 -5.78 -23.54
N GLY A 154 13.29 -5.71 -22.22
CA GLY A 154 12.92 -4.49 -21.53
C GLY A 154 11.42 -4.14 -21.57
N ASN A 155 10.58 -4.99 -22.18
CA ASN A 155 9.13 -4.78 -22.22
C ASN A 155 8.50 -5.06 -20.86
N ILE A 156 7.48 -4.27 -20.51
CA ILE A 156 6.72 -4.47 -19.27
C ILE A 156 5.73 -5.61 -19.47
N GLU A 157 5.78 -6.62 -18.59
CA GLU A 157 4.81 -7.71 -18.50
C GLU A 157 3.97 -7.59 -17.22
N VAL A 158 2.66 -7.83 -17.34
CA VAL A 158 1.72 -7.84 -16.21
C VAL A 158 0.88 -9.13 -16.21
N ALA A 159 0.81 -9.82 -15.07
CA ALA A 159 0.07 -11.09 -14.96
C ALA A 159 -1.41 -10.92 -14.53
N ASP A 160 -1.70 -9.97 -13.64
CA ASP A 160 -3.03 -9.68 -13.11
C ASP A 160 -3.27 -8.17 -13.07
N ILE A 161 -4.35 -7.76 -13.77
CA ILE A 161 -4.80 -6.37 -13.93
C ILE A 161 -6.13 -6.10 -13.22
N LYS A 162 -6.72 -7.10 -12.54
CA LYS A 162 -8.01 -6.95 -11.87
C LYS A 162 -7.96 -5.97 -10.69
N GLY A 163 -6.75 -5.76 -10.16
CA GLY A 163 -6.48 -4.80 -9.09
C GLY A 163 -6.45 -3.34 -9.52
N CYS A 164 -6.40 -3.06 -10.84
CA CYS A 164 -6.23 -1.71 -11.34
C CYS A 164 -7.35 -0.77 -10.87
N CYS A 165 -6.98 0.46 -10.53
CA CYS A 165 -7.90 1.46 -9.98
C CYS A 165 -7.39 2.88 -10.20
N TYR A 166 -8.30 3.85 -10.25
CA TYR A 166 -7.91 5.26 -10.17
C TYR A 166 -7.43 5.56 -8.75
N ASN A 167 -6.20 6.04 -8.64
CA ASN A 167 -5.56 6.35 -7.37
C ASN A 167 -4.29 7.18 -7.59
N MET A 168 -3.80 7.77 -6.50
CA MET A 168 -2.47 8.38 -6.41
C MET A 168 -1.39 7.34 -6.71
N VAL A 169 -0.50 7.62 -7.67
CA VAL A 169 0.62 6.72 -8.07
C VAL A 169 1.53 6.32 -6.89
N GLU A 170 1.63 7.20 -5.88
CA GLU A 170 2.30 6.98 -4.60
C GLU A 170 1.83 5.68 -3.91
N MET A 171 0.57 5.29 -4.12
CA MET A 171 -0.01 4.10 -3.52
C MET A 171 0.60 2.80 -4.05
N ASP A 172 1.07 2.77 -5.30
CA ASP A 172 1.70 1.60 -5.89
C ASP A 172 3.14 1.40 -5.40
N ALA A 173 3.88 2.49 -5.20
CA ALA A 173 5.14 2.48 -4.46
C ALA A 173 4.90 1.97 -3.03
N LEU A 174 3.88 2.48 -2.34
CA LEU A 174 3.52 2.04 -1.00
C LEU A 174 3.20 0.55 -0.92
N TYR A 175 2.49 -0.04 -1.89
CA TYR A 175 2.19 -1.47 -1.87
C TYR A 175 3.45 -2.32 -2.02
N PHE A 176 4.38 -1.90 -2.88
CA PHE A 176 5.67 -2.55 -3.06
C PHE A 176 6.53 -2.45 -1.79
N LEU A 177 6.73 -1.23 -1.28
CA LEU A 177 7.58 -0.95 -0.12
C LEU A 177 7.04 -1.61 1.16
N ASN A 178 5.72 -1.64 1.36
CA ASN A 178 5.12 -2.38 2.48
C ASN A 178 5.42 -3.88 2.40
N LYS A 179 5.47 -4.48 1.21
CA LYS A 179 5.82 -5.91 1.05
C LYS A 179 7.29 -6.15 1.40
N LEU A 180 8.20 -5.21 1.10
CA LEU A 180 9.60 -5.27 1.54
C LEU A 180 9.75 -5.10 3.05
N LYS A 181 9.09 -4.08 3.63
CA LYS A 181 9.12 -3.80 5.08
C LYS A 181 8.64 -5.00 5.90
N ARG A 182 7.50 -5.58 5.53
CA ARG A 182 6.95 -6.79 6.20
C ARG A 182 7.83 -8.03 6.06
N LYS A 183 8.70 -8.06 5.04
CA LYS A 183 9.70 -9.13 4.85
C LYS A 183 11.02 -8.83 5.57
N ASN A 184 11.10 -7.74 6.33
CA ASN A 184 12.30 -7.26 7.00
C ASN A 184 13.49 -7.12 6.03
N THR A 185 13.22 -6.71 4.79
CA THR A 185 14.25 -6.47 3.79
C THR A 185 15.02 -5.21 4.19
N LYS A 186 16.34 -5.32 4.34
CA LYS A 186 17.23 -4.21 4.71
C LYS A 186 17.47 -3.31 3.49
N VAL A 187 16.76 -2.19 3.42
CA VAL A 187 16.94 -1.17 2.39
C VAL A 187 16.77 0.22 2.99
N ASP A 188 17.39 1.21 2.35
CA ASP A 188 17.13 2.61 2.63
C ASP A 188 15.81 3.04 1.96
N PHE A 189 14.73 3.02 2.74
CA PHE A 189 13.41 3.42 2.25
C PHE A 189 13.37 4.89 1.82
N ASN A 190 14.12 5.79 2.46
CA ASN A 190 14.13 7.21 2.08
C ASN A 190 14.73 7.39 0.69
N ARG A 191 15.86 6.73 0.42
CA ARG A 191 16.48 6.73 -0.92
C ARG A 191 15.52 6.17 -1.98
N ILE A 192 14.91 5.01 -1.72
CA ILE A 192 14.00 4.39 -2.70
C ILE A 192 12.78 5.28 -2.98
N VAL A 193 12.21 5.91 -1.96
CA VAL A 193 11.10 6.86 -2.13
C VAL A 193 11.53 8.10 -2.90
N SER A 194 12.72 8.64 -2.62
CA SER A 194 13.29 9.76 -3.37
C SER A 194 13.45 9.41 -4.85
N ASP A 195 13.97 8.22 -5.16
CA ASP A 195 14.17 7.78 -6.54
C ASP A 195 12.82 7.56 -7.26
N PHE A 196 11.83 6.97 -6.58
CA PHE A 196 10.47 6.89 -7.13
C PHE A 196 9.91 8.28 -7.47
N CYS A 197 10.02 9.25 -6.56
CA CYS A 197 9.50 10.60 -6.79
C CYS A 197 10.21 11.29 -7.98
N LYS A 198 11.53 11.07 -8.14
CA LYS A 198 12.27 11.56 -9.31
C LYS A 198 11.73 10.95 -10.61
N TYR A 199 11.50 9.63 -10.65
CA TYR A 199 11.00 8.95 -11.86
C TYR A 199 9.59 9.43 -12.25
N GLU A 200 8.73 9.72 -11.27
CA GLU A 200 7.36 10.19 -11.46
C GLU A 200 7.23 11.71 -11.65
N ASN A 201 8.33 12.46 -11.52
CA ASN A 201 8.32 13.92 -11.43
C ASN A 201 7.33 14.42 -10.35
N LEU A 202 7.48 13.88 -9.15
CA LEU A 202 6.76 14.23 -7.93
C LEU A 202 7.65 15.05 -6.99
N ASP A 203 7.00 15.88 -6.20
CA ASP A 203 7.64 16.76 -5.22
C ASP A 203 7.88 16.06 -3.87
N ASN A 204 8.41 16.83 -2.92
CA ASN A 204 8.70 16.35 -1.58
C ASN A 204 7.42 15.97 -0.80
N ASP A 205 6.28 16.61 -1.08
CA ASP A 205 5.02 16.27 -0.41
C ASP A 205 4.60 14.83 -0.71
N SER A 206 4.86 14.37 -1.94
CA SER A 206 4.64 12.98 -2.33
C SER A 206 5.57 12.01 -1.59
N ALA A 207 6.83 12.39 -1.38
CA ALA A 207 7.79 11.60 -0.61
C ALA A 207 7.36 11.48 0.86
N GLU A 208 6.99 12.60 1.47
CA GLU A 208 6.51 12.69 2.85
C GLU A 208 5.20 11.90 3.04
N PHE A 209 4.29 11.95 2.06
CA PHE A 209 3.09 11.13 2.05
C PHE A 209 3.42 9.63 2.08
N ILE A 210 4.32 9.16 1.19
CA ILE A 210 4.73 7.75 1.14
C ILE A 210 5.38 7.33 2.45
N LEU A 211 6.34 8.10 2.97
CA LEU A 211 7.03 7.77 4.21
C LEU A 211 6.07 7.75 5.40
N SER A 212 5.10 8.67 5.45
CA SER A 212 4.07 8.72 6.50
C SER A 212 3.16 7.50 6.47
N ILE A 213 2.67 7.09 5.29
CA ILE A 213 1.81 5.92 5.16
C ILE A 213 2.59 4.63 5.45
N LEU A 214 3.87 4.55 5.08
CA LEU A 214 4.76 3.42 5.37
C LEU A 214 5.17 3.36 6.86
N SER A 215 5.16 4.51 7.53
CA SER A 215 5.38 4.65 8.97
C SER A 215 4.13 4.36 9.78
N TYR A 216 2.94 4.52 9.22
CA TYR A 216 1.69 4.24 9.93
C TYR A 216 1.62 2.78 10.41
N PRO A 217 1.26 2.50 11.67
CA PRO A 217 1.24 1.15 12.22
C PRO A 217 -0.01 0.36 11.79
N ARG A 218 -0.07 0.05 10.49
CA ARG A 218 -1.24 -0.49 9.83
C ARG A 218 -1.57 -1.89 10.32
N GLN A 219 -0.59 -2.76 10.52
CA GLN A 219 -0.87 -4.13 10.93
C GLN A 219 -1.41 -4.15 12.35
N PHE A 220 -0.81 -3.38 13.26
CA PHE A 220 -1.29 -3.21 14.63
C PHE A 220 -2.74 -2.73 14.64
N MET A 221 -3.05 -1.64 13.91
CA MET A 221 -4.40 -1.07 13.85
C MET A 221 -5.43 -2.05 13.27
N ARG A 222 -5.06 -2.84 12.26
CA ARG A 222 -5.92 -3.87 11.68
C ARG A 222 -6.14 -5.03 12.64
N CYS A 223 -5.11 -5.48 13.34
CA CYS A 223 -5.23 -6.55 14.33
C CYS A 223 -6.15 -6.13 15.47
N TYR A 224 -5.93 -4.92 16.00
CA TYR A 224 -6.80 -4.32 17.00
C TYR A 224 -8.26 -4.21 16.53
N SER A 225 -8.48 -3.71 15.31
CA SER A 225 -9.84 -3.62 14.76
C SER A 225 -10.50 -4.99 14.60
N ARG A 226 -9.75 -6.05 14.26
CA ARG A 226 -10.32 -7.41 14.16
C ARG A 226 -10.72 -7.97 15.52
N TYR A 227 -9.93 -7.69 16.55
CA TYR A 227 -10.23 -8.04 17.94
C TYR A 227 -11.51 -7.34 18.40
N ARG A 228 -11.57 -6.01 18.25
CA ARG A 228 -12.71 -5.20 18.69
C ARG A 228 -14.06 -5.65 18.13
N TYR A 229 -14.08 -6.05 16.86
CA TYR A 229 -15.32 -6.36 16.15
C TYR A 229 -15.54 -7.86 15.97
N HIS A 230 -14.71 -8.72 16.57
CA HIS A 230 -14.79 -10.18 16.41
C HIS A 230 -14.95 -10.62 14.95
N THR A 231 -14.26 -9.95 14.02
CA THR A 231 -14.36 -10.25 12.58
C THR A 231 -13.65 -11.55 12.18
N ARG A 232 -13.06 -12.23 13.15
CA ARG A 232 -12.36 -13.51 13.04
C ARG A 232 -12.68 -14.31 14.30
N ASP A 233 -12.89 -15.61 14.12
CA ASP A 233 -13.06 -16.56 15.21
C ASP A 233 -11.68 -16.97 15.72
N TRP A 234 -10.98 -16.03 16.35
CA TRP A 234 -9.71 -16.29 17.04
C TRP A 234 -9.94 -16.28 18.53
N ASP A 235 -9.26 -17.19 19.23
CA ASP A 235 -9.19 -17.10 20.67
C ASP A 235 -8.25 -15.96 21.12
N GLU A 236 -8.19 -15.74 22.42
CA GLU A 236 -7.41 -14.65 23.00
C GLU A 236 -5.89 -14.79 22.77
N GLU A 237 -5.37 -16.02 22.85
CA GLU A 237 -3.95 -16.31 22.65
C GLU A 237 -3.56 -16.11 21.18
N GLU A 238 -4.43 -16.55 20.26
CA GLU A 238 -4.28 -16.30 18.84
C GLU A 238 -4.28 -14.81 18.53
N TYR A 239 -5.23 -14.04 19.08
CA TYR A 239 -5.24 -12.59 18.92
C TYR A 239 -3.95 -11.93 19.42
N LEU A 240 -3.44 -12.37 20.58
CA LEU A 240 -2.19 -11.85 21.15
C LEU A 240 -0.98 -12.19 20.26
N MET A 241 -0.89 -13.43 19.77
CA MET A 241 0.15 -13.84 18.82
C MET A 241 0.10 -12.99 17.54
N LYS A 242 -1.09 -12.77 16.96
CA LYS A 242 -1.25 -11.93 15.77
C LYS A 242 -0.89 -10.47 16.03
N LEU A 243 -1.16 -9.96 17.24
CA LEU A 243 -0.79 -8.61 17.63
C LEU A 243 0.73 -8.44 17.69
N ASN A 244 1.43 -9.36 18.34
CA ASN A 244 2.89 -9.34 18.43
C ASN A 244 3.54 -9.42 17.04
N LYS A 245 3.06 -10.33 16.19
CA LYS A 245 3.50 -10.39 14.78
C LYS A 245 3.22 -9.10 14.02
N SER A 246 2.09 -8.45 14.28
CA SER A 246 1.73 -7.18 13.63
C SER A 246 2.68 -6.04 14.05
N ILE A 247 3.09 -6.03 15.31
CA ILE A 247 4.08 -5.09 15.85
C ILE A 247 5.44 -5.29 15.16
N GLU A 248 5.88 -6.54 15.01
CA GLU A 248 7.12 -6.86 14.28
C GLU A 248 7.04 -6.43 12.80
N GLU A 249 5.91 -6.71 12.13
CA GLU A 249 5.70 -6.37 10.72
C GLU A 249 5.62 -4.85 10.47
N ASP A 250 5.09 -4.06 11.42
CA ASP A 250 5.02 -2.60 11.31
C ASP A 250 6.39 -1.92 11.50
N GLY A 251 7.33 -2.59 12.17
CA GLY A 251 8.70 -2.12 12.44
C GLY A 251 8.75 -0.73 13.06
N ASP A 252 9.83 0.01 12.85
CA ASP A 252 9.94 1.39 13.31
C ASP A 252 9.26 2.40 12.37
N SER A 253 9.01 3.59 12.92
CA SER A 253 8.59 4.76 12.14
C SER A 253 9.77 5.24 11.29
N LEU A 254 9.50 5.66 10.06
CA LEU A 254 10.48 6.28 9.16
C LEU A 254 10.44 7.81 9.25
N ILE A 255 9.47 8.37 9.99
CA ILE A 255 9.30 9.80 10.25
C ILE A 255 9.29 10.13 11.74
#